data_AF-A0A947XUB8-F1
#
_entry.id   AF-A0A947XUB8-F1
#
_cell.length_a   1.000
_cell.length_b   1.000
_cell.length_c   1.000
_cell.angle_alpha   90.00
_cell.angle_beta   90.00
_cell.angle_gamma   90.00
#
_symmetry.space_group_name_H-M   'P 1'
#
loop_
_entity.id
_entity.type
_entity.pdbx_description
1 polymer ?
#
loop_
_entity_poly.entity_id
_entity_poly.type
_entity_poly.pdbx_seq_one_letter_code
_entity_poly.pdbx_strand_id
1 'polypeptide(L)'
;MTWEKPASPSMTERGMRIALIFALAAERLTAFYEYSQWLTEAQGASLAADWLARSKNKLPLAERRQLSALSDQLARQIQGSLSREAGMYTAHEMMESLDPNHHSEIAESLMVECERLLDESLAG
;
A
#
# COMPACT_ATOMS: atom_id res chain seq x y z
N MET A 1 7.85 -2.62 38.72
CA MET A 1 8.25 -3.24 37.44
C MET A 1 7.62 -2.42 36.34
N THR A 2 8.38 -1.52 35.75
CA THR A 2 7.97 -0.75 34.56
C THR A 2 8.22 -1.63 33.36
N TRP A 3 7.15 -2.12 32.73
CA TRP A 3 7.25 -2.80 31.44
C TRP A 3 7.59 -1.76 30.38
N GLU A 4 8.87 -1.67 30.01
CA GLU A 4 9.28 -0.89 28.85
C GLU A 4 8.78 -1.62 27.60
N LYS A 5 7.73 -1.07 26.96
CA LYS A 5 7.33 -1.47 25.61
C LYS A 5 8.55 -1.20 24.72
N PRO A 6 9.16 -2.22 24.08
CA PRO A 6 10.29 -1.98 23.20
C PRO A 6 9.86 -0.95 22.15
N ALA A 7 10.66 0.11 21.99
CA ALA A 7 10.43 1.11 20.97
C ALA A 7 10.30 0.39 19.62
N SER A 8 9.16 0.55 18.95
CA SER A 8 8.96 0.00 17.62
C SER A 8 10.14 0.41 16.74
N PRO A 9 10.75 -0.52 15.97
CA PRO A 9 11.84 -0.16 15.09
C PRO A 9 11.40 0.98 14.19
N SER A 10 12.20 2.04 14.09
CA SER A 10 11.94 3.14 13.17
C SER A 10 11.76 2.55 11.76
N MET A 11 10.64 2.86 11.11
CA MET A 11 10.34 2.37 9.76
C MET A 11 11.50 2.70 8.82
N THR A 12 12.05 1.68 8.17
CA THR A 12 13.11 1.88 7.18
C THR A 12 12.55 2.56 5.93
N GLU A 13 13.40 3.22 5.15
CA GLU A 13 12.97 3.84 3.88
C GLU A 13 12.37 2.80 2.93
N ARG A 14 12.96 1.59 2.88
CA ARG A 14 12.40 0.45 2.13
C ARG A 14 11.03 0.04 2.65
N GLY A 15 10.87 -0.13 3.97
CA GLY A 15 9.59 -0.46 4.58
C GLY A 15 8.51 0.60 4.31
N MET A 16 8.88 1.87 4.32
CA MET A 16 7.98 2.98 3.96
C MET A 16 7.52 2.88 2.49
N ARG A 17 8.42 2.57 1.56
CA ARG A 17 8.06 2.38 0.14
C ARG A 17 7.10 1.20 -0.05
N ILE A 18 7.36 0.08 0.61
CA ILE A 18 6.49 -1.12 0.57
C ILE A 18 5.10 -0.77 1.13
N ALA A 19 5.05 -0.13 2.31
CA ALA A 19 3.80 0.29 2.94
C ALA A 19 3.00 1.28 2.06
N LEU A 20 3.67 2.17 1.33
CA LEU A 20 3.01 3.07 0.38
C LEU A 20 2.41 2.33 -0.81
N ILE A 21 3.10 1.34 -1.39
CA ILE A 21 2.54 0.52 -2.49
C ILE A 21 1.27 -0.17 -2.00
N PHE A 22 1.34 -0.80 -0.83
CA PHE A 22 0.21 -1.48 -0.21
C PHE A 22 -0.99 -0.55 0.04
N ALA A 23 -0.76 0.58 0.72
CA ALA A 23 -1.83 1.51 1.08
C ALA A 23 -2.48 2.16 -0.16
N LEU A 24 -1.68 2.48 -1.18
CA LEU A 24 -2.22 3.00 -2.44
C LEU A 24 -3.03 1.94 -3.20
N ALA A 25 -2.61 0.67 -3.17
CA ALA A 25 -3.36 -0.41 -3.78
C ALA A 25 -4.69 -0.66 -3.05
N ALA A 26 -4.69 -0.59 -1.72
CA ALA A 26 -5.90 -0.66 -0.90
C ALA A 26 -6.90 0.45 -1.30
N GLU A 27 -6.44 1.70 -1.35
CA GLU A 27 -7.27 2.85 -1.75
C GLU A 27 -7.83 2.68 -3.17
N ARG A 28 -7.01 2.20 -4.12
CA ARG A 28 -7.44 1.95 -5.51
C ARG A 28 -8.53 0.90 -5.59
N LEU A 29 -8.39 -0.20 -4.85
CA LEU A 29 -9.38 -1.27 -4.82
C LEU A 29 -10.67 -0.80 -4.16
N THR A 30 -10.59 -0.06 -3.06
CA THR A 30 -11.75 0.57 -2.41
C THR A 30 -12.48 1.48 -3.39
N ALA A 31 -11.76 2.40 -4.05
CA ALA A 31 -12.35 3.29 -5.05
C ALA A 31 -12.99 2.54 -6.23
N PHE A 32 -12.38 1.43 -6.66
CA PHE A 32 -12.92 0.61 -7.73
C PHE A 32 -14.20 -0.11 -7.30
N TYR A 33 -14.19 -0.79 -6.16
CA TYR A 33 -15.35 -1.59 -5.75
C TYR A 33 -16.53 -0.76 -5.27
N GLU A 34 -16.28 0.40 -4.64
CA GLU A 34 -17.33 1.30 -4.17
C GLU A 34 -17.86 2.22 -5.28
N TYR A 35 -16.97 2.82 -6.08
CA TYR A 35 -17.34 3.88 -7.02
C TYR A 35 -17.11 3.51 -8.49
N SER A 36 -16.63 2.30 -8.79
CA SER A 36 -16.23 1.90 -10.15
C SER A 36 -15.19 2.83 -10.78
N GLN A 37 -14.31 3.40 -9.96
CA GLN A 37 -13.28 4.36 -10.38
C GLN A 37 -11.88 3.82 -10.10
N TRP A 38 -10.93 4.29 -10.90
CA TRP A 38 -9.51 4.04 -10.68
C TRP A 38 -8.80 5.37 -10.53
N LEU A 39 -8.00 5.50 -9.48
CA LEU A 39 -7.11 6.64 -9.35
C LEU A 39 -6.15 6.67 -10.55
N THR A 40 -5.80 7.84 -11.04
CA THR A 40 -4.69 7.98 -11.98
C THR A 40 -3.35 7.84 -11.24
N GLU A 41 -2.26 7.63 -11.98
CA GLU A 41 -0.92 7.66 -11.40
C GLU A 41 -0.63 9.01 -10.71
N ALA A 42 -1.05 10.12 -11.32
CA ALA A 42 -0.86 11.45 -10.75
C ALA A 42 -1.64 11.65 -9.44
N GLN A 43 -2.87 11.15 -9.36
CA GLN A 43 -3.66 11.18 -8.12
C GLN A 43 -3.01 10.32 -7.03
N GLY A 44 -2.56 9.11 -7.35
CA GLY A 44 -1.86 8.25 -6.39
C GLY A 44 -0.54 8.86 -5.91
N ALA A 45 0.25 9.47 -6.80
CA ALA A 45 1.48 10.17 -6.42
C ALA A 45 1.22 11.39 -5.52
N SER A 46 0.08 12.06 -5.68
CA SER A 46 -0.34 13.17 -4.82
C SER A 46 -0.77 12.68 -3.45
N LEU A 47 -1.58 11.61 -3.40
CA LEU A 47 -2.01 10.97 -2.16
C LEU A 47 -0.83 10.46 -1.34
N ALA A 48 0.16 9.83 -1.99
CA ALA A 48 1.41 9.43 -1.34
C ALA A 48 2.14 10.61 -0.71
N ALA A 49 2.14 11.78 -1.36
CA ALA A 49 2.75 12.99 -0.81
C ALA A 49 2.05 13.44 0.48
N ASP A 50 0.72 13.42 0.49
CA ASP A 50 -0.10 13.82 1.63
C ASP A 50 0.14 12.88 2.82
N TRP A 51 0.21 11.57 2.58
CA TRP A 51 0.51 10.58 3.63
C TRP A 51 1.95 10.69 4.16
N LEU A 52 2.93 10.87 3.28
CA LEU A 52 4.33 11.09 3.67
C LEU A 52 4.49 12.34 4.54
N ALA A 53 3.78 13.42 4.19
CA ALA A 53 3.81 14.67 4.96
C ALA A 53 3.34 14.48 6.42
N ARG A 54 2.36 13.59 6.67
CA ARG A 54 1.87 13.28 8.04
C ARG A 54 2.95 12.66 8.92
N SER A 55 3.85 11.88 8.33
CA SER A 55 4.99 11.25 9.02
C SER A 55 6.29 12.07 8.92
N LYS A 56 6.22 13.31 8.43
CA LYS A 56 7.37 14.20 8.16
C LYS A 56 8.38 13.62 7.18
N ASN A 57 7.97 12.65 6.37
CA ASN A 57 8.77 12.07 5.30
C ASN A 57 8.51 12.80 3.98
N LYS A 58 9.45 12.69 3.04
CA LYS A 58 9.34 13.25 1.69
C LYS A 58 9.99 12.33 0.68
N LEU A 59 9.35 12.20 -0.49
CA LEU A 59 9.92 11.56 -1.67
C LEU A 59 9.80 12.48 -2.89
N PRO A 60 10.81 12.50 -3.79
CA PRO A 60 10.72 13.17 -5.08
C PRO A 60 9.48 12.74 -5.87
N LEU A 61 8.98 13.62 -6.75
CA LEU A 61 7.80 13.33 -7.57
C LEU A 61 7.97 12.06 -8.43
N ALA A 62 9.16 11.86 -9.00
CA ALA A 62 9.47 10.69 -9.82
C ALA A 62 9.29 9.39 -9.03
N GLU A 63 9.83 9.34 -7.81
CA GLU A 63 9.69 8.17 -6.92
C GLU A 63 8.23 7.94 -6.51
N ARG A 64 7.49 9.01 -6.17
CA ARG A 64 6.05 8.88 -5.84
C ARG A 64 5.23 8.36 -7.02
N ARG A 65 5.56 8.77 -8.25
CA ARG A 65 4.93 8.24 -9.47
C ARG A 65 5.24 6.78 -9.68
N GLN A 66 6.49 6.36 -9.51
CA GLN A 66 6.89 4.96 -9.59
C GLN A 66 6.11 4.10 -8.58
N LEU A 67 6.06 4.50 -7.29
CA LEU A 67 5.30 3.77 -6.28
C LEU A 67 3.80 3.74 -6.60
N SER A 68 3.25 4.84 -7.13
CA SER A 68 1.85 4.85 -7.58
C SER A 68 1.62 3.90 -8.76
N ALA A 69 2.56 3.76 -9.70
CA ALA A 69 2.44 2.83 -10.81
C ALA A 69 2.48 1.37 -10.34
N LEU A 70 3.39 1.04 -9.41
CA LEU A 70 3.45 -0.30 -8.79
C LEU A 70 2.16 -0.63 -8.02
N SER A 71 1.58 0.34 -7.31
CA SER A 71 0.30 0.14 -6.63
C SER A 71 -0.87 -0.10 -7.59
N ASP A 72 -0.86 0.53 -8.77
CA ASP A 72 -1.87 0.29 -9.79
C ASP A 72 -1.73 -1.12 -10.36
N GLN A 73 -0.50 -1.54 -10.68
CA GLN A 73 -0.21 -2.90 -11.12
C GLN A 73 -0.74 -3.94 -10.13
N LEU A 74 -0.43 -3.80 -8.84
CA LEU A 74 -0.91 -4.72 -7.81
C LEU A 74 -2.44 -4.74 -7.73
N ALA A 75 -3.08 -3.56 -7.69
CA ALA A 75 -4.54 -3.48 -7.60
C ALA A 75 -5.24 -4.11 -8.82
N ARG A 76 -4.67 -3.97 -10.03
CA ARG A 76 -5.17 -4.63 -11.24
C ARG A 76 -5.01 -6.15 -11.19
N GLN A 77 -3.88 -6.64 -10.68
CA GLN A 77 -3.64 -8.08 -10.49
C GLN A 77 -4.63 -8.69 -9.50
N ILE A 78 -4.89 -8.03 -8.38
CA ILE A 78 -5.89 -8.48 -7.39
C ILE A 78 -7.29 -8.49 -8.02
N GLN A 79 -7.67 -7.39 -8.68
CA GLN A 79 -8.99 -7.29 -9.32
C GLN A 79 -9.20 -8.35 -10.40
N GLY A 80 -8.17 -8.67 -11.18
CA GLY A 80 -8.24 -9.67 -12.25
C GLY A 80 -8.19 -11.12 -11.78
N SER A 81 -7.74 -11.39 -10.55
CA SER A 81 -7.55 -12.75 -10.03
C SER A 81 -8.69 -13.22 -9.11
N LEU A 82 -9.52 -12.30 -8.62
CA LEU A 82 -10.57 -12.59 -7.64
C LEU A 82 -11.98 -12.42 -8.21
N SER A 83 -12.96 -13.10 -7.60
CA SER A 83 -14.36 -12.75 -7.77
C SER A 83 -14.63 -11.35 -7.20
N ARG A 84 -15.74 -10.72 -7.60
CA ARG A 84 -16.09 -9.38 -7.10
C ARG A 84 -16.21 -9.34 -5.57
N GLU A 85 -16.89 -10.34 -4.98
CA GLU A 85 -17.07 -10.42 -3.53
C GLU A 85 -15.74 -10.65 -2.79
N ALA A 86 -14.91 -11.57 -3.29
CA ALA A 86 -13.59 -11.80 -2.73
C ALA A 86 -12.70 -10.55 -2.84
N GLY A 87 -12.77 -9.84 -3.97
CA GLY A 87 -12.05 -8.58 -4.15
C GLY A 87 -12.50 -7.46 -3.21
N MET A 88 -13.80 -7.35 -2.94
CA MET A 88 -14.34 -6.41 -1.94
C MET A 88 -13.83 -6.76 -0.53
N TYR A 89 -13.86 -8.04 -0.16
CA TYR A 89 -13.32 -8.51 1.11
C TYR A 89 -11.82 -8.21 1.22
N THR A 90 -11.03 -8.51 0.20
CA THR A 90 -9.60 -8.20 0.17
C THR A 90 -9.34 -6.69 0.31
N ALA A 91 -10.08 -5.85 -0.39
CA ALA A 91 -9.94 -4.39 -0.27
C ALA A 91 -10.21 -3.92 1.17
N HIS A 92 -11.26 -4.47 1.79
CA HIS A 92 -11.60 -4.17 3.19
C HIS A 92 -10.47 -4.60 4.14
N GLU A 93 -10.00 -5.84 4.05
CA GLU A 93 -8.88 -6.35 4.86
C GLU A 93 -7.61 -5.51 4.70
N MET A 94 -7.31 -5.08 3.48
CA MET A 94 -6.16 -4.19 3.22
C MET A 94 -6.32 -2.83 3.91
N MET A 95 -7.52 -2.26 3.91
CA MET A 95 -7.79 -0.98 4.58
C MET A 95 -7.72 -1.10 6.10
N GLU A 96 -8.28 -2.15 6.69
CA GLU A 96 -8.18 -2.42 8.13
C GLU A 96 -6.72 -2.63 8.56
N SER A 97 -5.92 -3.30 7.71
CA SER A 97 -4.49 -3.55 7.95
C SER A 97 -3.60 -2.29 7.85
N LEU A 98 -4.17 -1.12 7.53
CA LEU A 98 -3.46 0.16 7.69
C LEU A 98 -3.35 0.55 9.17
N ASP A 99 -4.21 0.02 10.06
CA ASP A 99 -3.99 0.06 11.50
C ASP A 99 -2.96 -1.00 11.88
N PRO A 100 -1.80 -0.62 12.48
CA PRO A 100 -0.77 -1.58 12.87
C PRO A 100 -1.20 -2.57 13.97
N ASN A 101 -2.36 -2.39 14.60
CA ASN A 101 -2.91 -3.33 15.57
C ASN A 101 -3.87 -4.37 14.95
N HIS A 102 -4.22 -4.22 13.67
CA HIS A 102 -5.02 -5.19 12.94
C HIS A 102 -4.10 -6.25 12.31
N HIS A 103 -4.48 -7.52 12.44
CA HIS A 103 -3.73 -8.66 11.91
C HIS A 103 -4.57 -9.38 10.87
N SER A 104 -4.03 -9.50 9.65
CA SER A 104 -4.70 -10.14 8.52
C SER A 104 -3.68 -10.94 7.70
N GLU A 105 -3.87 -12.26 7.61
CA GLU A 105 -2.97 -13.15 6.87
C GLU A 105 -2.91 -12.80 5.37
N ILE A 106 -4.05 -12.34 4.81
CA ILE A 106 -4.09 -11.90 3.42
C ILE A 106 -3.30 -10.61 3.23
N ALA A 107 -3.38 -9.66 4.17
CA ALA A 107 -2.59 -8.43 4.10
C ALA A 107 -1.10 -8.69 4.25
N GLU A 108 -0.69 -9.61 5.14
CA GLU A 108 0.70 -10.04 5.27
C GLU A 108 1.23 -10.65 3.96
N SER A 109 0.43 -11.50 3.32
CA SER A 109 0.78 -12.08 2.01
C SER A 109 0.91 -11.01 0.93
N LEU A 110 0.02 -10.02 0.91
CA LEU A 110 0.06 -8.92 -0.04
C LEU A 110 1.21 -7.93 0.23
N MET A 111 1.64 -7.77 1.48
CA MET A 111 2.84 -7.00 1.82
C MET A 111 4.10 -7.65 1.24
N VAL A 112 4.20 -8.99 1.29
CA VAL A 112 5.30 -9.73 0.62
C VAL A 112 5.27 -9.50 -0.89
N GLU A 113 4.09 -9.43 -1.49
CA GLU A 113 3.95 -9.13 -2.92
C GLU A 113 4.36 -7.68 -3.25
N CYS A 114 4.04 -6.71 -2.39
CA CYS A 114 4.53 -5.33 -2.52
C CYS A 114 6.07 -5.26 -2.45
N GLU A 115 6.67 -6.06 -1.57
CA GLU A 115 8.12 -6.20 -1.46
C GLU A 115 8.74 -6.73 -2.75
N ARG A 116 8.19 -7.81 -3.31
CA ARG A 116 8.62 -8.38 -4.59
C ARG A 116 8.53 -7.37 -5.74
N LEU A 117 7.41 -6.66 -5.86
CA LEU A 117 7.21 -5.64 -6.90
C LEU A 117 8.22 -4.49 -6.79
N LEU A 118 8.52 -4.06 -5.56
CA LEU A 118 9.53 -3.03 -5.34
C LEU A 118 10.91 -3.51 -5.78
N ASP A 119 11.32 -4.70 -5.34
CA ASP A 119 12.64 -5.26 -5.65
C ASP A 119 12.83 -5.48 -7.17
N GLU A 120 11.79 -5.95 -7.88
CA GLU A 120 11.83 -6.09 -9.34
C GLU A 120 11.99 -4.75 -10.05
N SER A 121 11.34 -3.69 -9.54
CA SER A 121 11.48 -2.35 -10.10
C SER A 121 12.86 -1.72 -9.90
N LEU A 122 13.62 -2.21 -8.91
CA LEU A 122 14.98 -1.74 -8.61
C LEU A 122 16.06 -2.54 -9.35
N ALA A 123 15.73 -3.75 -9.81
CA ALA A 123 16.64 -4.63 -10.53
C ALA A 123 16.70 -4.39 -12.05
N GLY A 124 15.68 -3.70 -12.60
CA GLY A 124 15.61 -3.29 -14.01
C GLY A 124 16.19 -1.90 -14.26
#